data_AF-A0A7W0M466-F1
#
_entry.id   AF-A0A7W0M466-F1
#
_cell.length_a   1.000
_cell.length_b   1.000
_cell.length_c   1.000
_cell.angle_alpha   90.00
_cell.angle_beta   90.00
_cell.angle_gamma   90.00
#
_symmetry.space_group_name_H-M   'P 1'
#
loop_
_entity.id
_entity.type
_entity.pdbx_description
1 polymer ?
#
loop_
_entity_poly.entity_id
_entity_poly.type
_entity_poly.pdbx_seq_one_letter_code
_entity_poly.pdbx_strand_id
1 'polypeptide(L)' 'MTAAQDLTRVGRRYAKALITSEALRLELADATRSAVAAGTNESEAARLAAVDRMAVRKWLGKR' A
#
# COMPACT_ATOMS: atom_id res chain seq x y z
N MET A 1 35.18 3.34 0.12
CA MET A 1 33.87 4.03 0.10
C MET A 1 33.72 4.79 1.40
N THR A 2 33.40 6.08 1.37
CA THR A 2 33.25 6.89 2.59
C THR A 2 31.85 6.75 3.20
N ALA A 3 31.67 7.15 4.47
CA ALA A 3 30.36 7.15 5.13
C ALA A 3 29.32 7.99 4.35
N ALA A 4 29.72 9.12 3.77
CA ALA A 4 28.85 9.96 2.95
C ALA A 4 28.41 9.28 1.64
N GLN A 5 29.31 8.52 1.00
CA GLN A 5 28.99 7.74 -0.20
C GLN A 5 28.02 6.60 0.13
N ASP A 6 28.20 5.94 1.27
CA ASP A 6 27.30 4.87 1.70
C ASP A 6 25.89 5.39 2.05
N LEU A 7 25.82 6.51 2.78
CA LEU A 7 24.56 7.20 3.07
C LEU A 7 23.81 7.61 1.80
N THR A 8 24.52 8.15 0.81
CA THR A 8 23.92 8.54 -0.47
C THR A 8 23.34 7.33 -1.20
N ARG A 9 24.08 6.20 -1.22
CA ARG A 9 23.66 4.95 -1.84
C ARG A 9 22.41 4.37 -1.17
N VAL A 10 22.39 4.30 0.16
CA VAL A 10 21.24 3.79 0.92
C VAL A 10 20.04 4.73 0.78
N GLY A 11 20.24 6.05 0.87
CA GLY A 11 19.19 7.04 0.71
C GLY A 11 18.48 6.96 -0.63
N ARG A 12 19.22 6.77 -1.73
CA ARG A 12 18.64 6.55 -3.07
C ARG A 12 17.81 5.26 -3.15
N ARG A 13 18.31 4.17 -2.55
CA ARG A 13 17.56 2.89 -2.50
C ARG A 13 16.27 3.04 -1.71
N TYR A 14 16.33 3.74 -0.57
CA TYR A 14 15.16 4.02 0.26
C TYR A 14 14.13 4.87 -0.49
N ALA A 15 14.55 5.96 -1.14
CA ALA A 15 13.66 6.81 -1.93
C ALA A 15 12.93 6.02 -3.04
N LYS A 16 13.66 5.15 -3.75
CA LYS A 16 13.06 4.28 -4.78
C LYS A 16 12.08 3.27 -4.18
N ALA A 17 12.43 2.67 -3.04
CA ALA A 17 11.54 1.74 -2.34
C ALA A 17 10.27 2.44 -1.84
N LEU A 18 10.36 3.71 -1.40
CA LEU A 18 9.21 4.49 -0.97
C LEU A 18 8.24 4.74 -2.13
N ILE A 19 8.74 5.15 -3.29
CA ILE A 19 7.93 5.34 -4.51
C ILE A 19 7.24 4.03 -4.90
N THR A 20 7.98 2.91 -4.87
CA THR A 20 7.43 1.60 -5.20
C THR A 20 6.36 1.18 -4.19
N SER A 21 6.59 1.42 -2.90
CA SER A 21 5.63 1.13 -1.84
C SER A 21 4.35 1.96 -1.98
N GLU A 22 4.45 3.21 -2.41
CA GLU A 22 3.30 4.07 -2.67
C GLU A 22 2.47 3.57 -3.85
N ALA A 23 3.13 3.21 -4.95
CA ALA A 23 2.46 2.60 -6.11
C ALA A 23 1.73 1.31 -5.75
N LEU A 24 2.38 0.40 -5.00
CA LEU A 24 1.76 -0.84 -4.54
C LEU A 24 0.57 -0.60 -3.59
N ARG A 25 0.62 0.44 -2.76
CA ARG A 25 -0.53 0.80 -1.90
C ARG A 25 -1.73 1.27 -2.70
N LEU A 26 -1.52 2.03 -3.78
CA LEU A 26 -2.59 2.47 -4.67
C LEU A 26 -3.19 1.28 -5.43
N GLU A 27 -2.34 0.41 -5.98
CA GLU A 27 -2.77 -0.81 -6.67
C GLU A 27 -3.58 -1.73 -5.74
N LEU A 28 -3.13 -1.92 -4.51
CA LEU A 28 -3.85 -2.69 -3.50
C LEU A 28 -5.21 -2.06 -3.16
N ALA A 29 -5.27 -0.73 -3.04
CA ALA A 29 -6.52 -0.02 -2.80
C ALA A 29 -7.50 -0.18 -3.98
N ASP A 30 -7.02 -0.11 -5.22
CA ASP A 30 -7.81 -0.33 -6.43
C ASP A 30 -8.36 -1.75 -6.49
N ALA A 31 -7.49 -2.77 -6.31
CA ALA A 31 -7.90 -4.16 -6.27
C ALA A 31 -8.93 -4.42 -5.17
N THR A 32 -8.76 -3.81 -3.99
CA THR A 32 -9.72 -3.91 -2.88
C THR A 32 -11.07 -3.29 -3.25
N ARG A 33 -11.08 -2.11 -3.88
CA ARG A 33 -12.30 -1.46 -4.37
C ARG A 33 -13.03 -2.33 -5.39
N SER A 34 -12.30 -2.91 -6.35
CA SER A 34 -12.87 -3.80 -7.36
C SER A 34 -13.46 -5.08 -6.74
N ALA A 35 -12.77 -5.70 -5.77
CA ALA A 35 -13.27 -6.89 -5.09
C ALA A 35 -14.58 -6.60 -4.33
N VAL A 36 -14.64 -5.47 -3.62
CA VAL A 36 -15.86 -5.06 -2.90
C VAL A 36 -17.01 -4.75 -3.88
N ALA A 37 -16.72 -4.09 -5.00
CA ALA A 37 -17.71 -3.84 -6.04
C ALA A 37 -18.23 -5.14 -6.68
N ALA A 38 -17.40 -6.20 -6.73
CA ALA A 38 -17.78 -7.53 -7.18
C ALA A 38 -18.54 -8.38 -6.13
N GLY A 39 -18.79 -7.84 -4.94
CA GLY A 39 -19.58 -8.49 -3.89
C GLY A 39 -18.77 -9.08 -2.73
N THR A 40 -17.45 -8.91 -2.71
CA THR A 40 -16.64 -9.26 -1.52
C THR A 40 -17.03 -8.35 -0.35
N ASN A 41 -17.33 -8.93 0.82
CA ASN A 41 -17.61 -8.12 2.01
C ASN A 41 -16.33 -7.47 2.57
N GLU A 42 -16.48 -6.37 3.30
CA GLU A 42 -15.34 -5.57 3.80
C GLU A 42 -14.36 -6.34 4.70
N SER A 43 -14.87 -7.28 5.51
CA SER A 43 -14.04 -8.06 6.43
C SER A 43 -13.17 -9.06 5.67
N GLU A 44 -13.72 -9.69 4.63
CA GLU A 44 -12.99 -10.60 3.77
C GLU A 44 -12.00 -9.84 2.89
N ALA A 45 -12.38 -8.67 2.37
CA ALA A 45 -11.48 -7.79 1.63
C ALA A 45 -10.28 -7.36 2.49
N ALA A 46 -10.50 -7.01 3.75
CA ALA A 46 -9.44 -6.66 4.70
C ALA A 46 -8.48 -7.83 4.96
N ARG A 47 -9.03 -9.05 5.12
CA ARG A 47 -8.24 -10.28 5.29
C ARG A 47 -7.38 -10.56 4.07
N LEU A 48 -7.96 -10.52 2.87
CA LEU A 48 -7.24 -10.79 1.61
C LEU A 48 -6.15 -9.75 1.32
N ALA A 49 -6.45 -8.48 1.59
CA ALA A 49 -5.49 -7.39 1.41
C ALA A 49 -4.46 -7.28 2.56
N ALA A 50 -4.56 -8.12 3.59
CA ALA A 50 -3.71 -8.10 4.78
C ALA A 50 -3.63 -6.72 5.47
N VAL A 51 -4.78 -6.04 5.58
CA VAL A 51 -4.91 -4.71 6.20
C VAL A 51 -6.02 -4.69 7.24
N ASP A 52 -6.03 -3.63 8.06
CA ASP A 52 -7.14 -3.37 8.97
C ASP A 52 -8.41 -2.98 8.20
N ARG A 53 -9.59 -3.36 8.73
CA ARG A 53 -10.88 -3.04 8.11
C ARG A 53 -11.11 -1.53 7.95
N MET A 54 -10.53 -0.69 8.81
CA MET A 54 -10.59 0.76 8.69
C MET A 54 -9.84 1.28 7.45
N ALA A 55 -8.77 0.61 7.03
CA ALA A 55 -8.09 0.95 5.78
C ALA A 55 -9.01 0.71 4.57
N VAL A 56 -9.69 -0.44 4.55
CA VAL A 56 -10.69 -0.78 3.52
C VAL A 56 -11.81 0.26 3.51
N ARG A 57 -12.39 0.59 4.67
CA ARG A 57 -13.44 1.63 4.76
C ARG A 57 -12.98 2.98 4.23
N LYS A 58 -11.75 3.39 4.57
CA LYS A 58 -11.15 4.63 4.07
C LYS A 58 -11.01 4.61 2.54
N TRP A 59 -10.55 3.51 1.94
CA TRP A 59 -10.45 3.37 0.48
C TRP A 59 -11.81 3.39 -0.22
N LEU A 60 -12.85 2.89 0.44
CA LEU A 60 -14.23 2.94 -0.03
C LEU A 60 -14.92 4.30 0.21
N GLY A 61 -14.21 5.29 0.78
CA GLY A 61 -14.78 6.60 1.12
C GLY A 61 -15.76 6.59 2.29
N LYS A 62 -15.79 5.51 3.08
CA LYS A 62 -16.66 5.37 4.25
C LYS A 62 -15.94 5.91 5.49
N ARG A 63 -16.65 6.71 6.29
CA ARG A 63 -16.20 7.15 7.62
C ARG A 63 -16.29 6.01 8.62
#